data_AF-A0A1S1U9Q2-F1
#
_entry.id   AF-A0A1S1U9Q2-F1
#
_cell.length_a   1.000
_cell.length_b   1.000
_cell.length_c   1.000
_cell.angle_alpha   90.00
_cell.angle_beta   90.00
_cell.angle_gamma   90.00
#
_symmetry.space_group_name_H-M   'P 1'
#
loop_
_entity.id
_entity.type
_entity.pdbx_description
1 polymer ?
#
loop_
_entity_poly.entity_id
_entity_poly.type
_entity_poly.pdbx_seq_one_letter_code
_entity_poly.pdbx_strand_id
1 'polypeptide(L)'
;MNHPGSEPSATSVSSLPRISRRHALIGLAALLAQAGFWSNPLSAAMQAPASAPAPGLAPATMLFYTLSQTITGHRDLSAATAARIEQAMRSNVPGFADHLPRLGALLVTGQEAKALLAAATAADAGLRELALAIVAAWYTGTVAGNAAQGTKSIVVAYAEALMYRTVADGQVVPTYCNYGPLWWLKAPPAVRVSAPVAPKPVPAPATTGTPETKGKQAK
;
A
#
# COMPACT_ATOMS: atom_id res chain seq x y z
N MET A 1 -43.01 78.15 -56.53
CA MET A 1 -42.59 76.73 -56.52
C MET A 1 -43.16 76.08 -55.27
N ASN A 2 -44.22 75.29 -55.42
CA ASN A 2 -44.83 74.53 -54.34
C ASN A 2 -44.17 73.14 -54.29
N HIS A 3 -43.70 72.73 -53.11
CA HIS A 3 -43.27 71.35 -52.85
C HIS A 3 -44.48 70.49 -52.47
N PRO A 4 -44.66 69.31 -53.08
CA PRO A 4 -45.61 68.31 -52.62
C PRO A 4 -44.93 67.25 -51.74
N GLY A 5 -45.72 66.52 -50.96
CA GLY A 5 -45.39 65.14 -50.57
C GLY A 5 -45.43 64.85 -49.08
N SER A 6 -46.60 64.40 -48.61
CA SER A 6 -46.77 63.54 -47.43
C SER A 6 -46.04 62.20 -47.62
N GLU A 7 -45.62 61.54 -46.52
CA GLU A 7 -45.58 60.07 -46.30
C GLU A 7 -44.97 59.75 -44.90
N PRO A 8 -45.16 58.53 -44.34
CA PRO A 8 -45.64 58.33 -42.97
C PRO A 8 -44.58 57.94 -41.92
N SER A 9 -44.98 58.02 -40.65
CA SER A 9 -44.26 57.54 -39.47
C SER A 9 -43.82 56.08 -39.59
N ALA A 10 -42.51 55.86 -39.63
CA ALA A 10 -41.92 54.53 -39.50
C ALA A 10 -41.95 54.08 -38.02
N THR A 11 -42.78 53.09 -37.72
CA THR A 11 -42.72 52.33 -36.47
C THR A 11 -41.44 51.49 -36.44
N SER A 12 -40.53 51.83 -35.53
CA SER A 12 -39.32 51.05 -35.29
C SER A 12 -39.69 49.74 -34.55
N VAL A 13 -39.72 48.62 -35.27
CA VAL A 13 -39.90 47.30 -34.67
C VAL A 13 -38.59 46.93 -33.96
N SER A 14 -38.60 46.98 -32.63
CA SER A 14 -37.47 46.56 -31.81
C SER A 14 -37.23 45.05 -31.98
N SER A 15 -36.09 44.67 -32.55
CA SER A 15 -35.67 43.27 -32.62
C SER A 15 -35.23 42.80 -31.25
N LEU A 16 -35.96 41.85 -30.66
CA LEU A 16 -35.55 41.19 -29.43
C LEU A 16 -34.22 40.45 -29.63
N PRO A 17 -33.30 40.45 -28.65
CA PRO A 17 -32.03 39.76 -28.76
C PRO A 17 -32.28 38.25 -28.86
N ARG A 18 -31.87 37.63 -29.97
CA ARG A 18 -31.82 36.18 -30.11
C ARG A 18 -30.71 35.64 -29.22
N ILE A 19 -31.10 35.09 -28.06
CA ILE A 19 -30.22 34.27 -27.24
C ILE A 19 -29.67 33.13 -28.11
N SER A 20 -28.36 33.12 -28.33
CA SER A 20 -27.71 32.08 -29.11
C SER A 20 -27.84 30.75 -28.37
N ARG A 21 -28.30 29.71 -29.10
CA ARG A 21 -28.47 28.34 -28.58
C ARG A 21 -27.23 27.84 -27.84
N ARG A 22 -26.04 28.30 -28.24
CA ARG A 22 -24.76 27.97 -27.59
C ARG A 22 -24.68 28.49 -26.15
N HIS A 23 -25.18 29.69 -25.88
CA HIS A 23 -25.17 30.27 -24.53
C HIS A 23 -26.23 29.62 -23.64
N ALA A 24 -27.39 29.26 -24.19
CA ALA A 24 -28.39 28.47 -23.47
C ALA A 24 -27.87 27.08 -23.10
N LEU A 25 -27.15 26.41 -24.01
CA LEU A 25 -26.54 25.10 -23.75
C LEU A 25 -25.39 25.17 -22.74
N ILE A 26 -24.55 26.21 -22.79
CA ILE A 26 -23.49 26.42 -21.80
C ILE A 26 -24.09 26.70 -20.40
N GLY A 27 -25.15 27.52 -20.32
CA GLY A 27 -25.86 27.77 -19.07
C GLY A 27 -26.50 26.51 -18.48
N LEU A 28 -27.12 25.69 -19.32
CA LEU A 28 -27.72 24.41 -18.89
C LEU A 28 -26.65 23.39 -18.44
N ALA A 29 -25.51 23.33 -19.14
CA ALA A 29 -24.38 22.48 -18.75
C ALA A 29 -23.77 22.91 -17.40
N ALA A 30 -23.67 24.22 -17.13
CA ALA A 30 -23.21 24.74 -15.85
C ALA A 30 -24.17 24.38 -14.69
N LEU A 31 -25.49 24.43 -14.91
CA LEU A 31 -26.48 24.05 -13.92
C LEU A 31 -26.49 22.54 -13.61
N LEU A 32 -26.31 21.69 -14.64
CA LEU A 32 -26.20 20.23 -14.46
C LEU A 32 -24.89 19.82 -13.77
N ALA A 33 -23.79 20.53 -14.01
CA ALA A 33 -22.52 20.27 -13.34
C ALA A 33 -22.58 20.57 -11.82
N GLN A 34 -23.35 21.60 -11.41
CA GLN A 34 -23.52 21.92 -9.99
C GLN A 34 -24.47 20.95 -9.26
N ALA A 35 -25.49 20.42 -9.95
CA ALA A 35 -26.39 19.42 -9.36
C ALA A 35 -25.76 18.01 -9.29
N GLY A 36 -24.88 17.65 -10.24
CA GLY A 36 -24.19 16.36 -10.28
C GLY A 36 -23.10 16.19 -9.21
N PHE A 37 -22.54 17.28 -8.69
CA PHE A 37 -21.48 17.22 -7.66
C PHE A 37 -22.02 16.84 -6.27
N TRP A 38 -23.27 17.21 -5.96
CA TRP A 38 -23.91 16.86 -4.67
C TRP A 38 -24.72 15.56 -4.70
N SER A 39 -25.12 15.09 -5.89
CA SER A 39 -25.93 13.87 -6.04
C SER A 39 -25.14 12.63 -6.40
N ASN A 40 -23.80 12.70 -6.48
CA ASN A 40 -22.97 11.54 -6.80
C ASN A 40 -22.95 10.55 -5.61
N PRO A 41 -23.59 9.37 -5.70
CA PRO A 41 -23.57 8.38 -4.62
C PRO A 41 -22.17 7.79 -4.41
N LEU A 42 -21.24 8.01 -5.36
CA LEU A 42 -19.83 7.62 -5.24
C LEU A 42 -19.09 8.42 -4.16
N SER A 43 -19.53 9.65 -3.83
CA SER A 43 -18.93 10.45 -2.75
C SER A 43 -19.26 9.91 -1.37
N ALA A 44 -20.42 9.24 -1.21
CA ALA A 44 -20.79 8.55 0.04
C ALA A 44 -19.98 7.27 0.25
N ALA A 45 -19.48 6.63 -0.83
CA ALA A 45 -18.57 5.48 -0.74
C ALA A 45 -17.12 5.86 -0.38
N MET A 46 -16.76 7.16 -0.46
CA MET A 46 -15.47 7.71 -0.03
C MET A 46 -15.53 8.42 1.32
N GLN A 47 -16.61 8.23 2.09
CA GLN A 47 -16.61 8.64 3.49
C GLN A 47 -15.55 7.80 4.21
N ALA A 48 -14.37 8.38 4.40
CA ALA A 48 -13.40 7.87 5.38
C ALA A 48 -14.17 7.67 6.68
N PRO A 49 -14.05 6.51 7.36
CA PRO A 49 -14.78 6.27 8.59
C PRO A 49 -14.51 7.46 9.51
N ALA A 50 -15.59 8.12 9.95
CA ALA A 50 -15.51 9.18 10.94
C ALA A 50 -14.64 8.63 12.08
N SER A 51 -13.50 9.29 12.32
CA SER A 51 -12.58 8.92 13.39
C SER A 51 -13.30 9.19 14.69
N ALA A 52 -14.05 8.21 15.19
CA ALA A 52 -14.41 8.15 16.59
C ALA A 52 -13.12 8.34 17.40
N PRO A 53 -13.16 9.02 18.56
CA PRO A 53 -12.00 9.08 19.45
C PRO A 53 -11.53 7.65 19.64
N ALA A 54 -10.32 7.34 19.15
CA ALA A 54 -9.82 5.98 19.22
C ALA A 54 -9.78 5.63 20.71
N PRO A 55 -10.55 4.62 21.18
CA PRO A 55 -10.31 4.10 22.51
C PRO A 55 -8.82 3.72 22.55
N GLY A 56 -8.14 4.10 23.63
CA GLY A 56 -6.73 3.74 23.81
C GLY A 56 -6.56 2.25 23.52
N LEU A 57 -5.47 1.89 22.85
CA LEU A 57 -5.21 0.49 22.49
C LEU A 57 -5.32 -0.39 23.75
N ALA A 58 -5.97 -1.55 23.61
CA ALA A 58 -5.98 -2.55 24.66
C ALA A 58 -4.53 -2.91 25.05
N PRO A 59 -4.23 -3.29 26.31
CA PRO A 59 -2.86 -3.47 26.78
C PRO A 59 -2.02 -4.42 25.91
N ALA A 60 -2.59 -5.54 25.47
CA ALA A 60 -1.92 -6.48 24.58
C ALA A 60 -1.62 -5.87 23.20
N THR A 61 -2.53 -5.06 22.67
CA THR A 61 -2.34 -4.34 21.40
C THR A 61 -1.26 -3.26 21.54
N MET A 62 -1.18 -2.55 22.66
CA MET A 62 -0.08 -1.61 22.93
C MET A 62 1.28 -2.32 23.05
N LEU A 63 1.33 -3.47 23.71
CA LEU A 63 2.53 -4.30 23.76
C LEU A 63 2.95 -4.72 22.34
N PHE A 64 2.02 -5.25 21.55
CA PHE A 64 2.26 -5.63 20.17
C PHE A 64 2.75 -4.45 19.31
N TYR A 65 2.15 -3.28 19.47
CA TYR A 65 2.55 -2.07 18.76
C TYR A 65 3.99 -1.66 19.12
N THR A 66 4.33 -1.66 20.41
CA THR A 66 5.68 -1.32 20.89
C THR A 66 6.73 -2.34 20.41
N LEU A 67 6.39 -3.63 20.47
CA LEU A 67 7.22 -4.71 19.92
C LEU A 67 7.44 -4.52 18.42
N SER A 68 6.37 -4.24 17.67
CA SER A 68 6.40 -4.01 16.23
C SER A 68 7.34 -2.87 15.85
N GLN A 69 7.23 -1.73 16.53
CA GLN A 69 8.14 -0.60 16.29
C GLN A 69 9.59 -0.96 16.58
N THR A 70 9.82 -1.71 17.66
CA THR A 70 11.15 -2.12 18.11
C THR A 70 11.81 -3.09 17.14
N ILE A 71 11.10 -4.14 16.76
CA ILE A 71 11.67 -5.21 15.93
C ILE A 71 11.79 -4.82 14.45
N THR A 72 10.94 -3.92 13.96
CA THR A 72 11.04 -3.41 12.58
C THR A 72 11.97 -2.20 12.47
N GLY A 73 12.31 -1.54 13.59
CA GLY A 73 13.06 -0.29 13.59
C GLY A 73 12.25 0.94 13.19
N HIS A 74 10.97 0.80 12.84
CA HIS A 74 10.11 1.90 12.41
C HIS A 74 9.29 2.48 13.57
N ARG A 75 9.42 3.77 13.85
CA ARG A 75 8.64 4.45 14.91
C ARG A 75 7.29 4.98 14.42
N ASP A 76 7.13 5.12 13.11
CA ASP A 76 6.00 5.72 12.42
C ASP A 76 4.97 4.66 11.94
N LEU A 77 4.87 3.54 12.64
CA LEU A 77 3.88 2.50 12.30
C LEU A 77 2.46 2.96 12.60
N SER A 78 1.50 2.54 11.76
CA SER A 78 0.07 2.79 12.00
C SER A 78 -0.44 1.93 13.15
N ALA A 79 -0.98 2.56 14.20
CA ALA A 79 -1.57 1.85 15.34
C ALA A 79 -2.81 1.02 14.93
N ALA A 80 -3.59 1.50 13.95
CA ALA A 80 -4.73 0.76 13.42
C ALA A 80 -4.29 -0.50 12.66
N THR A 81 -3.22 -0.39 11.86
CA THR A 81 -2.65 -1.53 11.14
C THR A 81 -2.04 -2.53 12.12
N ALA A 82 -1.36 -2.06 13.17
CA ALA A 82 -0.84 -2.91 14.24
C ALA A 82 -1.96 -3.71 14.92
N ALA A 83 -3.09 -3.08 15.24
CA ALA A 83 -4.24 -3.78 15.84
C ALA A 83 -4.80 -4.88 14.93
N ARG A 84 -4.89 -4.64 13.62
CA ARG A 84 -5.37 -5.64 12.65
C ARG A 84 -4.38 -6.79 12.47
N ILE A 85 -3.07 -6.51 12.43
CA ILE A 85 -2.04 -7.55 12.36
C ILE A 85 -2.08 -8.40 13.63
N GLU A 86 -2.16 -7.78 14.81
CA GLU A 86 -2.25 -8.46 16.10
C GLU A 86 -3.46 -9.42 16.13
N GLN A 87 -4.63 -8.94 15.71
CA GLN A 87 -5.83 -9.75 15.60
C GLN A 87 -5.65 -10.93 14.63
N ALA A 88 -5.07 -10.70 13.45
CA ALA A 88 -4.83 -11.76 12.47
C ALA A 88 -3.82 -12.80 12.99
N MET A 89 -2.80 -12.38 13.76
CA MET A 89 -1.84 -13.30 14.38
C MET A 89 -2.47 -14.17 15.45
N ARG A 90 -3.40 -13.66 16.26
CA ARG A 90 -4.15 -14.48 17.23
C ARG A 90 -4.84 -15.68 16.57
N SER A 91 -5.31 -15.52 15.34
CA SER A 91 -6.00 -16.58 14.59
C SER A 91 -5.05 -17.51 13.82
N ASN A 92 -3.93 -16.99 13.31
CA ASN A 92 -3.07 -17.72 12.37
C ASN A 92 -1.73 -18.20 12.95
N VAL A 93 -1.27 -17.66 14.07
CA VAL A 93 0.03 -17.99 14.67
C VAL A 93 -0.18 -18.86 15.91
N PRO A 94 0.20 -20.16 15.88
CA PRO A 94 0.08 -21.04 17.03
C PRO A 94 0.85 -20.51 18.24
N GLY A 95 0.23 -20.57 19.43
CA GLY A 95 0.84 -20.12 20.68
C GLY A 95 1.01 -18.60 20.79
N PHE A 96 0.45 -17.80 19.88
CA PHE A 96 0.59 -16.33 19.90
C PHE A 96 0.22 -15.71 21.25
N ALA A 97 -0.90 -16.13 21.83
CA ALA A 97 -1.39 -15.60 23.11
C ALA A 97 -0.40 -15.81 24.26
N ASP A 98 0.34 -16.92 24.26
CA ASP A 98 1.31 -17.25 25.31
C ASP A 98 2.69 -16.65 25.01
N HIS A 99 3.08 -16.61 23.75
CA HIS A 99 4.39 -16.12 23.31
C HIS A 99 4.48 -14.60 23.32
N LEU A 100 3.40 -13.87 22.99
CA LEU A 100 3.41 -12.41 22.93
C LEU A 100 3.85 -11.74 24.25
N PRO A 101 3.27 -12.06 25.42
CA PRO A 101 3.72 -11.47 26.69
C PRO A 101 5.15 -11.88 27.06
N ARG A 102 5.56 -13.13 26.76
CA ARG A 102 6.93 -13.61 27.00
C ARG A 102 7.95 -12.87 26.14
N LEU A 103 7.63 -12.61 24.87
CA LEU A 103 8.45 -11.79 23.98
C LEU A 103 8.47 -10.33 24.46
N GLY A 104 7.34 -9.82 24.93
CA GLY A 104 7.21 -8.50 25.53
C GLY A 104 8.09 -8.30 26.77
N ALA A 105 8.27 -9.33 27.60
CA ALA A 105 9.15 -9.29 28.77
C ALA A 105 10.65 -9.12 28.42
N LEU A 106 11.05 -9.39 27.17
CA LEU A 106 12.40 -9.19 26.65
C LEU A 106 12.61 -7.77 26.08
N LEU A 107 11.58 -6.92 26.11
CA LEU A 107 11.65 -5.58 25.56
C LEU A 107 12.35 -4.62 26.51
N VAL A 108 13.47 -4.05 26.06
CA VAL A 108 14.16 -2.94 26.74
C VAL A 108 13.97 -1.66 25.92
N THR A 109 13.65 -0.57 26.60
CA THR A 109 13.46 0.75 25.98
C THR A 109 14.72 1.18 25.23
N GLY A 110 14.57 1.60 23.98
CA GLY A 110 15.67 2.10 23.15
C GLY A 110 16.60 1.04 22.59
N GLN A 111 16.29 -0.26 22.77
CA GLN A 111 17.12 -1.32 22.21
C GLN A 111 16.97 -1.44 20.70
N GLU A 112 18.05 -1.87 20.05
CA GLU A 112 18.07 -2.20 18.63
C GLU A 112 17.29 -3.48 18.32
N ALA A 113 16.71 -3.57 17.12
CA ALA A 113 15.96 -4.74 16.65
C ALA A 113 16.76 -6.05 16.78
N LYS A 114 18.06 -6.00 16.43
CA LYS A 114 18.96 -7.15 16.50
C LYS A 114 19.14 -7.67 17.94
N ALA A 115 19.14 -6.77 18.93
CA ALA A 115 19.27 -7.15 20.33
C ALA A 115 18.02 -7.90 20.82
N LEU A 116 16.81 -7.41 20.47
CA LEU A 116 15.56 -8.10 20.78
C LEU A 116 15.51 -9.50 20.15
N LEU A 117 15.87 -9.62 18.87
CA LEU A 117 15.87 -10.92 18.19
C LEU A 117 16.88 -11.90 18.81
N ALA A 118 18.06 -11.41 19.21
CA ALA A 118 19.06 -12.22 19.90
C ALA A 118 18.57 -12.70 21.27
N ALA A 119 17.94 -11.81 22.06
CA ALA A 119 17.34 -12.17 23.34
C ALA A 119 16.21 -13.20 23.18
N ALA A 120 15.32 -13.01 22.19
CA ALA A 120 14.26 -13.97 21.89
C ALA A 120 14.84 -15.35 21.49
N THR A 121 15.88 -15.36 20.65
CA THR A 121 16.57 -16.58 20.21
C THR A 121 17.22 -17.33 21.37
N ALA A 122 17.85 -16.61 22.30
CA ALA A 122 18.48 -17.21 23.47
C ALA A 122 17.45 -17.78 24.46
N ALA A 123 16.27 -17.17 24.54
CA ALA A 123 15.22 -17.57 25.48
C ALA A 123 14.45 -18.81 25.01
N ASP A 124 13.96 -18.83 23.76
CA ASP A 124 13.04 -19.85 23.27
C ASP A 124 12.89 -19.76 21.73
N ALA A 125 12.98 -20.89 21.02
CA ALA A 125 12.85 -20.91 19.57
C ALA A 125 11.49 -20.37 19.08
N GLY A 126 10.40 -20.65 19.80
CA GLY A 126 9.06 -20.13 19.51
C GLY A 126 8.95 -18.61 19.65
N LEU A 127 9.74 -17.99 20.53
CA LEU A 127 9.80 -16.52 20.63
C LEU A 127 10.55 -15.91 19.46
N ARG A 128 11.64 -16.55 19.00
CA ARG A 128 12.32 -16.16 17.76
C ARG A 128 11.38 -16.27 16.56
N GLU A 129 10.65 -17.38 16.43
CA GLU A 129 9.72 -17.57 15.33
C GLU A 129 8.58 -16.54 15.36
N LEU A 130 8.03 -16.23 16.54
CA LEU A 130 7.04 -15.15 16.68
C LEU A 130 7.63 -13.80 16.26
N ALA A 131 8.84 -13.47 16.71
CA ALA A 131 9.54 -12.24 16.37
C ALA A 131 9.71 -12.10 14.84
N LEU A 132 10.14 -13.17 14.16
CA LEU A 132 10.27 -13.20 12.71
C LEU A 132 8.91 -13.13 11.99
N ALA A 133 7.87 -13.78 12.52
CA ALA A 133 6.52 -13.70 11.98
C ALA A 133 5.95 -12.27 12.06
N ILE A 134 6.24 -11.53 13.14
CA ILE A 134 5.88 -10.11 13.26
C ILE A 134 6.55 -9.28 12.17
N VAL A 135 7.87 -9.45 11.98
CA VAL A 135 8.61 -8.76 10.92
C VAL A 135 8.02 -9.11 9.55
N ALA A 136 7.80 -10.39 9.27
CA ALA A 136 7.24 -10.85 8.00
C ALA A 136 5.86 -10.23 7.73
N ALA A 137 4.99 -10.16 8.73
CA ALA A 137 3.66 -9.57 8.58
C ALA A 137 3.71 -8.07 8.24
N TRP A 138 4.62 -7.32 8.86
CA TRP A 138 4.80 -5.90 8.55
C TRP A 138 5.40 -5.66 7.16
N TYR A 139 6.42 -6.44 6.80
CA TYR A 139 7.09 -6.26 5.51
C TYR A 139 6.24 -6.70 4.33
N THR A 140 5.46 -7.76 4.47
CA THR A 140 4.60 -8.29 3.40
C THR A 140 3.17 -7.77 3.47
N GLY A 141 2.78 -7.15 4.57
CA GLY A 141 1.38 -6.77 4.82
C GLY A 141 0.45 -7.96 5.06
N THR A 142 0.99 -9.17 5.24
CA THR A 142 0.25 -10.43 5.25
C THR A 142 0.65 -11.28 6.43
N VAL A 143 -0.33 -11.75 7.22
CA VAL A 143 -0.09 -12.77 8.25
C VAL A 143 -0.23 -14.14 7.59
N ALA A 144 0.88 -14.87 7.52
CA ALA A 144 0.91 -16.20 6.93
C ALA A 144 -0.02 -17.16 7.69
N GLY A 145 -0.84 -17.90 6.94
CA GLY A 145 -1.58 -19.04 7.47
C GLY A 145 -0.75 -20.33 7.33
N ASN A 146 -1.26 -21.41 7.89
CA ASN A 146 -0.72 -22.75 7.76
C ASN A 146 -1.76 -23.64 7.08
N ALA A 147 -1.54 -23.94 5.80
CA ALA A 147 -2.45 -24.75 5.01
C ALA A 147 -2.62 -26.18 5.56
N ALA A 148 -1.57 -26.75 6.16
CA ALA A 148 -1.64 -28.07 6.81
C ALA A 148 -2.52 -28.06 8.07
N GLN A 149 -2.69 -26.89 8.70
CA GLN A 149 -3.59 -26.65 9.83
C GLN A 149 -4.93 -26.03 9.40
N GLY A 150 -5.19 -25.94 8.09
CA GLY A 150 -6.44 -25.41 7.54
C GLY A 150 -6.58 -23.88 7.59
N THR A 151 -5.55 -23.13 7.96
CA THR A 151 -5.61 -21.67 8.03
C THR A 151 -5.07 -21.04 6.75
N LYS A 152 -5.79 -20.01 6.24
CA LYS A 152 -5.40 -19.24 5.07
C LYS A 152 -4.62 -18.00 5.51
N SER A 153 -3.70 -17.54 4.67
CA SER A 153 -3.02 -16.26 4.89
C SER A 153 -4.01 -15.10 4.84
N ILE A 154 -3.81 -14.11 5.71
CA ILE A 154 -4.67 -12.93 5.85
C ILE A 154 -3.87 -11.71 5.41
N VAL A 155 -4.29 -11.06 4.32
CA VAL A 155 -3.73 -9.78 3.89
C VAL A 155 -4.35 -8.68 4.74
N VAL A 156 -3.52 -7.93 5.46
CA VAL A 156 -3.96 -6.87 6.37
C VAL A 156 -3.74 -5.50 5.75
N ALA A 157 -2.58 -5.28 5.12
CA ALA A 157 -2.21 -3.97 4.59
C ALA A 157 -1.38 -4.12 3.31
N TYR A 158 -1.97 -3.87 2.15
CA TYR A 158 -1.24 -3.99 0.89
C TYR A 158 -0.34 -2.78 0.63
N ALA A 159 -0.93 -1.58 0.52
CA ALA A 159 -0.18 -0.36 0.21
C ALA A 159 0.81 0.07 1.31
N GLU A 160 0.52 -0.26 2.57
CA GLU A 160 1.33 0.13 3.73
C GLU A 160 2.44 -0.88 4.07
N ALA A 161 2.57 -1.99 3.32
CA ALA A 161 3.58 -3.00 3.59
C ALA A 161 5.00 -2.41 3.53
N LEU A 162 5.83 -2.68 4.56
CA LEU A 162 7.11 -1.98 4.73
C LEU A 162 8.11 -2.26 3.60
N MET A 163 8.01 -3.39 2.90
CA MET A 163 8.91 -3.69 1.77
C MET A 163 8.81 -2.67 0.64
N TYR A 164 7.67 -1.96 0.50
CA TYR A 164 7.54 -0.93 -0.53
C TYR A 164 8.25 0.36 -0.16
N ARG A 165 8.45 0.64 1.15
CA ARG A 165 9.10 1.88 1.61
C ARG A 165 10.57 1.96 1.18
N THR A 166 11.26 0.84 1.10
CA THR A 166 12.70 0.79 0.77
C THR A 166 13.00 1.13 -0.69
N VAL A 167 12.00 1.08 -1.56
CA VAL A 167 12.11 1.32 -3.01
C VAL A 167 11.19 2.45 -3.48
N ALA A 168 10.55 3.18 -2.56
CA ALA A 168 9.51 4.15 -2.85
C ALA A 168 10.01 5.42 -3.59
N ASP A 169 11.31 5.57 -3.81
CA ASP A 169 11.90 6.63 -4.63
C ASP A 169 12.03 6.25 -6.12
N GLY A 170 11.95 4.96 -6.43
CA GLY A 170 12.11 4.43 -7.79
C GLY A 170 11.04 3.44 -8.25
N GLN A 171 10.18 2.96 -7.36
CA GLN A 171 9.16 1.95 -7.65
C GLN A 171 7.82 2.34 -7.03
N VAL A 172 6.75 2.08 -7.77
CA VAL A 172 5.38 2.18 -7.24
C VAL A 172 4.99 0.90 -6.52
N VAL A 173 4.07 1.02 -5.56
CA VAL A 173 3.27 -0.14 -5.12
C VAL A 173 2.52 -0.68 -6.34
N PRO A 174 2.56 -1.99 -6.64
CA PRO A 174 1.86 -2.51 -7.81
C PRO A 174 0.37 -2.16 -7.74
N THR A 175 -0.26 -1.94 -8.90
CA THR A 175 -1.64 -1.42 -9.06
C THR A 175 -1.88 0.04 -8.67
N TYR A 176 -0.89 0.74 -8.08
CA TYR A 176 -0.98 2.18 -7.78
C TYR A 176 -0.25 3.04 -8.82
N CYS A 177 -0.95 4.04 -9.37
CA CYS A 177 -0.44 4.93 -10.41
C CYS A 177 0.07 6.26 -9.83
N ASN A 178 1.28 6.28 -9.26
CA ASN A 178 1.76 7.45 -8.50
C ASN A 178 2.63 8.44 -9.30
N TYR A 179 3.22 8.04 -10.43
CA TYR A 179 4.18 8.86 -11.18
C TYR A 179 3.71 9.29 -12.58
N GLY A 180 2.42 9.08 -12.89
CA GLY A 180 1.87 9.33 -14.22
C GLY A 180 2.29 8.29 -15.28
N PRO A 181 1.84 8.45 -16.53
CA PRO A 181 2.18 7.52 -17.60
C PRO A 181 3.67 7.57 -17.94
N LEU A 182 4.23 6.43 -18.37
CA LEU A 182 5.62 6.30 -18.86
C LEU A 182 6.71 6.74 -17.87
N TRP A 183 6.42 6.77 -16.56
CA TRP A 183 7.37 7.23 -15.55
C TRP A 183 8.70 6.44 -15.54
N TRP A 184 8.65 5.17 -15.92
CA TRP A 184 9.77 4.23 -15.97
C TRP A 184 10.81 4.52 -17.06
N LEU A 185 10.57 5.51 -17.95
CA LEU A 185 11.58 5.97 -18.91
C LEU A 185 12.67 6.83 -18.26
N LYS A 186 12.42 7.37 -17.06
CA LYS A 186 13.43 8.12 -16.30
C LYS A 186 14.44 7.13 -15.70
N ALA A 187 15.70 7.55 -15.63
CA ALA A 187 16.71 6.78 -14.92
C ALA A 187 16.28 6.57 -13.45
N PRO A 188 16.45 5.35 -12.91
CA PRO A 188 16.17 5.11 -11.50
C PRO A 188 17.10 5.95 -10.62
N PRO A 189 16.67 6.29 -9.39
CA PRO A 189 17.53 6.98 -8.43
C PRO A 189 18.82 6.19 -8.17
N ALA A 190 19.89 6.90 -7.85
CA ALA A 190 21.18 6.28 -7.55
C ALA A 190 21.06 5.33 -6.35
N VAL A 191 21.59 4.12 -6.50
CA VAL A 191 21.64 3.12 -5.43
C VAL A 191 22.61 3.61 -4.34
N ARG A 192 22.09 4.06 -3.20
CA ARG A 192 22.87 4.59 -2.07
C ARG A 192 23.47 3.50 -1.18
N VAL A 193 23.66 2.30 -1.71
CA VAL A 193 24.31 1.18 -1.03
C VAL A 193 25.52 0.72 -1.84
N SER A 194 26.53 0.21 -1.14
CA SER A 194 27.71 -0.36 -1.80
C SER A 194 27.28 -1.51 -2.71
N ALA A 195 27.95 -1.66 -3.85
CA ALA A 195 27.76 -2.83 -4.71
C ALA A 195 27.97 -4.10 -3.87
N PRO A 196 27.19 -5.17 -4.11
CA PRO A 196 27.41 -6.45 -3.45
C PRO A 196 28.88 -6.84 -3.59
N VAL A 197 29.54 -7.18 -2.48
CA VAL A 197 30.89 -7.75 -2.53
C VAL A 197 30.81 -8.98 -3.43
N ALA A 198 31.59 -8.96 -4.53
CA ALA A 198 31.62 -10.09 -5.45
C ALA A 198 31.92 -11.36 -4.66
N PRO A 199 31.10 -12.43 -4.80
CA PRO A 199 31.37 -13.67 -4.11
C PRO A 199 32.79 -14.14 -4.48
N LYS A 200 33.59 -14.48 -3.47
CA LYS A 200 34.93 -15.03 -3.66
C LYS A 200 34.79 -16.23 -4.60
N PRO A 201 35.60 -16.36 -5.67
CA PRO A 201 35.48 -17.47 -6.61
C PRO A 201 35.51 -18.80 -5.85
N VAL A 202 34.38 -19.49 -5.81
CA VAL A 202 34.31 -20.87 -5.34
C VAL A 202 34.73 -21.74 -6.51
N PRO A 203 35.73 -22.63 -6.36
CA PRO A 203 36.09 -23.57 -7.41
C PRO A 203 34.83 -24.34 -7.86
N ALA A 204 34.65 -24.47 -9.18
CA ALA A 204 33.50 -25.18 -9.72
C ALA A 204 33.42 -26.59 -9.11
N PRO A 205 32.23 -27.07 -8.69
CA PRO A 205 32.08 -28.44 -8.24
C PRO A 205 32.52 -29.39 -9.36
N ALA A 206 33.24 -30.45 -9.01
CA ALA A 206 33.62 -31.48 -9.97
C ALA A 206 32.34 -32.05 -10.61
N THR A 207 32.17 -31.84 -11.92
CA THR A 207 31.04 -32.39 -12.66
C THR A 207 31.29 -33.88 -12.86
N THR A 208 30.61 -34.73 -12.09
CA THR A 208 30.50 -36.15 -12.40
C THR A 208 29.50 -36.33 -13.55
N GLY A 209 29.99 -36.83 -14.68
CA GLY A 209 29.15 -37.47 -15.71
C GLY A 209 29.04 -36.70 -17.03
N THR A 210 29.97 -36.98 -17.95
CA THR A 210 29.67 -36.92 -19.38
C THR A 210 28.70 -38.07 -19.69
N PRO A 211 27.51 -37.84 -20.29
CA PRO A 211 26.69 -38.95 -20.73
C PRO A 211 27.34 -39.60 -21.97
N GLU A 212 27.67 -40.89 -21.86
CA GLU A 212 28.13 -41.70 -23.00
C GLU A 212 27.07 -41.73 -24.11
N THR A 213 27.50 -41.47 -25.34
CA THR A 213 26.66 -41.61 -26.54
C THR A 213 26.41 -43.09 -26.86
N LYS A 214 25.18 -43.54 -26.66
CA LYS A 214 24.73 -44.90 -27.02
C LYS A 214 24.82 -45.10 -28.53
N GLY A 215 25.72 -45.98 -28.97
CA GLY A 215 25.93 -46.30 -30.39
C GLY A 215 24.67 -46.87 -31.06
N LYS A 216 24.38 -46.39 -32.28
CA LYS A 216 23.35 -46.95 -33.17
C LYS A 216 23.75 -48.37 -33.58
N GLN A 217 22.97 -49.36 -33.17
CA GLN A 217 22.97 -50.70 -33.77
C GLN A 217 22.25 -50.61 -35.12
N ALA A 218 22.97 -50.92 -36.21
CA ALA A 218 22.41 -51.05 -37.55
C ALA A 218 21.74 -52.43 -37.71
N LYS A 219 20.64 -52.47 -38.48
CA LYS A 219 20.04 -53.69 -39.01
C LYS A 219 20.11 -53.63 -40.53
#